data_AF-D2B580-F1
#
_entry.id   AF-D2B580-F1
#
_cell.length_a   1.000
_cell.length_b   1.000
_cell.length_c   1.000
_cell.angle_alpha   90.00
_cell.angle_beta   90.00
_cell.angle_gamma   90.00
#
_symmetry.space_group_name_H-M   'P 1'
#
loop_
_entity.id
_entity.type
_entity.pdbx_description
1 polymer ?
#
loop_
_entity_poly.entity_id
_entity_poly.type
_entity_poly.pdbx_seq_one_letter_code
_entity_poly.pdbx_strand_id
1 'polypeptide(L)'
;MEGIAPIEAKPGNKGIYMPIGWKRDHIDPCNGVYYPGGFVFNDVKSGHTAAIHDIYLRPDGAHAQVEIDGQPQGEQLVATYKLHEFALNVPTPRPLEGGIGPKRWPFYTSAYLSRTVRDLTGIPLNDGDYLANLDAVVQYVP
;
A
#
# COMPACT_ATOMS: atom_id res chain seq x y z
N MET A 1 -6.09 -12.02 -6.87
CA MET A 1 -5.82 -11.19 -5.69
C MET A 1 -7.08 -11.14 -4.87
N GLU A 2 -6.95 -11.30 -3.55
CA GLU A 2 -8.05 -11.28 -2.60
C GLU A 2 -7.81 -10.16 -1.58
N GLY A 3 -8.87 -9.51 -1.12
CA GLY A 3 -8.77 -8.43 -0.11
C GLY A 3 -8.92 -8.99 1.31
N ILE A 4 -8.12 -8.48 2.23
CA ILE A 4 -8.27 -8.69 3.67
C ILE A 4 -8.99 -7.46 4.21
N ALA A 5 -10.19 -7.65 4.74
CA ALA A 5 -11.05 -6.55 5.18
C ALA A 5 -10.33 -5.61 6.18
N PRO A 6 -10.57 -4.29 6.12
CA PRO A 6 -11.52 -3.57 5.26
C PRO A 6 -11.01 -3.26 3.84
N ILE A 7 -9.81 -3.72 3.45
CA ILE A 7 -9.32 -3.56 2.09
C ILE A 7 -10.00 -4.56 1.16
N GLU A 8 -10.44 -4.08 0.00
CA GLU A 8 -11.18 -4.86 -0.98
C GLU A 8 -10.43 -4.89 -2.32
N ALA A 9 -10.36 -6.06 -2.97
CA ALA A 9 -9.82 -6.14 -4.32
C ALA A 9 -10.84 -5.59 -5.33
N LYS A 10 -10.42 -4.70 -6.22
CA LYS A 10 -11.30 -4.19 -7.29
C LYS A 10 -11.55 -5.28 -8.35
N PRO A 11 -12.74 -5.33 -8.97
CA PRO A 11 -13.06 -6.29 -10.02
C PRO A 11 -12.02 -6.30 -11.15
N GLY A 12 -11.66 -7.50 -11.60
CA GLY A 12 -10.71 -7.72 -12.69
C GLY A 12 -9.26 -7.38 -12.34
N ASN A 13 -8.87 -7.48 -11.07
CA ASN A 13 -7.51 -7.20 -10.57
C ASN A 13 -6.99 -5.79 -10.94
N LYS A 14 -7.89 -4.81 -11.06
CA LYS A 14 -7.53 -3.43 -11.46
C LYS A 14 -6.92 -2.59 -10.33
N GLY A 15 -6.72 -3.20 -9.15
CA GLY A 15 -6.17 -2.55 -7.96
C GLY A 15 -6.94 -2.96 -6.70
N ILE A 16 -6.69 -2.24 -5.61
CA ILE A 16 -7.38 -2.40 -4.32
C ILE A 16 -8.14 -1.11 -3.96
N TYR A 17 -9.20 -1.26 -3.19
CA TYR A 17 -9.87 -0.19 -2.49
C TYR A 17 -9.43 -0.21 -1.02
N MET A 18 -8.85 0.90 -0.57
CA MET A 18 -8.36 1.08 0.79
C MET A 18 -9.22 2.17 1.44
N PRO A 19 -10.26 1.81 2.21
CA PRO A 19 -11.09 2.82 2.86
C PRO A 19 -10.28 3.58 3.92
N ILE A 20 -10.38 4.91 3.89
CA ILE A 20 -9.89 5.81 4.94
C ILE A 20 -11.11 6.25 5.77
N GLY A 21 -11.13 5.96 7.06
CA GLY A 21 -12.18 6.35 7.98
C GLY A 21 -11.64 6.78 9.35
N TRP A 22 -12.03 7.98 9.78
CA TRP A 22 -11.76 8.61 11.09
C TRP A 22 -11.93 7.70 12.33
N LYS A 23 -12.70 6.60 12.24
CA LYS A 23 -12.94 5.67 13.35
C LYS A 23 -12.05 4.42 13.33
N ARG A 24 -11.41 4.09 12.21
CA ARG A 24 -10.63 2.84 12.03
C ARG A 24 -9.17 3.09 11.68
N ASP A 25 -8.86 4.29 11.18
CA ASP A 25 -7.49 4.69 10.90
C ASP A 25 -6.91 5.39 12.12
N HIS A 26 -5.69 5.03 12.47
CA HIS A 26 -4.94 5.71 13.51
C HIS A 26 -3.86 6.55 12.84
N ILE A 27 -3.99 7.88 12.95
CA ILE A 27 -2.85 8.76 12.71
C ILE A 27 -1.99 8.67 13.96
N ASP A 28 -0.92 7.89 13.87
CA ASP A 28 0.11 7.83 14.89
C ASP A 28 1.19 8.86 14.54
N PRO A 29 1.35 9.95 15.30
CA PRO A 29 2.37 10.96 15.01
C PRO A 29 3.80 10.39 15.00
N CYS A 30 4.04 9.27 15.67
CA CYS A 30 5.33 8.60 15.76
C CYS A 30 5.48 7.51 14.69
N ASN A 31 4.41 6.79 14.34
CA ASN A 31 4.47 5.60 13.49
C ASN A 31 3.82 5.75 12.11
N GLY A 32 3.20 6.90 11.80
CA GLY A 32 2.58 7.20 10.50
C GLY A 32 1.07 6.97 10.47
N VAL A 33 0.51 6.91 9.25
CA VAL A 33 -0.92 6.66 9.04
C VAL A 33 -1.16 5.16 8.91
N TYR A 34 -1.95 4.60 9.81
CA TYR A 34 -2.29 3.19 9.82
C TYR A 34 -3.52 2.86 8.97
N TYR A 35 -3.39 1.83 8.13
CA TYR A 35 -4.44 1.24 7.30
C TYR A 35 -4.63 -0.22 7.73
N PRO A 36 -5.75 -0.55 8.40
CA PRO A 36 -6.05 -1.94 8.73
C PRO A 36 -6.41 -2.75 7.49
N GLY A 37 -6.28 -4.08 7.58
CA GLY A 37 -6.57 -5.00 6.48
C GLY A 37 -5.39 -5.15 5.54
N GLY A 38 -5.64 -5.63 4.32
CA GLY A 38 -4.56 -6.01 3.41
C GLY A 38 -5.02 -6.69 2.14
N PHE A 39 -4.13 -7.44 1.51
CA PHE A 39 -4.41 -8.22 0.32
C PHE A 39 -3.50 -9.43 0.22
N VAL A 40 -4.03 -10.47 -0.43
CA VAL A 40 -3.33 -11.72 -0.71
C VAL A 40 -3.13 -11.86 -2.22
N PHE A 41 -1.89 -12.14 -2.60
CA PHE A 41 -1.50 -12.54 -3.94
C PHE A 41 -1.24 -14.04 -3.97
N ASN A 42 -1.85 -14.71 -4.94
CA ASN A 42 -1.60 -16.10 -5.23
C ASN A 42 -0.92 -16.14 -6.60
N ASP A 43 0.37 -16.50 -6.65
CA ASP A 43 1.04 -16.72 -7.93
C ASP A 43 0.77 -18.15 -8.40
N VAL A 44 -0.05 -18.28 -9.44
CA VAL A 44 -0.44 -19.58 -10.01
C VAL A 44 0.77 -20.32 -10.59
N LYS A 45 1.81 -19.60 -11.05
CA LYS A 45 2.96 -20.21 -11.72
C LYS A 45 3.93 -20.85 -10.73
N SER A 46 4.30 -20.13 -9.67
CA SER A 46 5.19 -20.67 -8.63
C SER A 46 4.45 -21.48 -7.56
N GLY A 47 3.13 -21.27 -7.42
CA GLY A 47 2.33 -21.87 -6.36
C GLY A 47 2.48 -21.16 -5.01
N HIS A 48 3.22 -20.06 -4.94
CA HIS A 48 3.42 -19.29 -3.73
C HIS A 48 2.27 -18.32 -3.45
N THR A 49 2.03 -18.10 -2.17
CA THR A 49 1.06 -17.13 -1.66
C THR A 49 1.78 -16.06 -0.84
N ALA A 50 1.47 -14.79 -1.09
CA ALA A 50 1.99 -13.67 -0.30
C ALA A 50 0.85 -12.80 0.22
N ALA A 51 0.80 -12.57 1.52
CA ALA A 51 -0.12 -11.63 2.16
C ALA A 51 0.62 -10.36 2.58
N ILE A 52 0.02 -9.20 2.33
CA ILE A 52 0.49 -7.89 2.79
C ILE A 52 -0.67 -7.25 3.56
N HIS A 53 -0.48 -6.97 4.84
CA HIS A 53 -1.52 -6.42 5.71
C HIS A 53 -0.98 -5.49 6.79
N ASP A 54 -1.88 -4.79 7.49
CA ASP A 54 -1.58 -3.86 8.58
C ASP A 54 -0.53 -2.82 8.17
N ILE A 55 -0.94 -1.94 7.25
CA ILE A 55 -0.05 -1.07 6.50
C ILE A 55 0.12 0.28 7.22
N TYR A 56 1.36 0.69 7.47
CA TYR A 56 1.72 2.03 7.93
C TYR A 56 2.33 2.84 6.80
N LEU A 57 1.73 3.99 6.49
CA LEU A 57 2.36 5.00 5.63
C LEU A 57 3.21 5.93 6.50
N ARG A 58 4.53 5.82 6.37
CA ARG A 58 5.57 6.58 7.08
C ARG A 58 6.40 7.40 6.10
N PRO A 59 7.10 8.48 6.51
CA PRO A 59 7.78 9.39 5.58
C PRO A 59 8.68 8.76 4.51
N ASP A 60 9.20 7.57 4.76
CA ASP A 60 10.07 6.79 3.87
C ASP A 60 9.32 5.78 2.97
N GLY A 61 8.08 5.42 3.28
CA GLY A 61 7.31 4.49 2.46
C GLY A 61 6.09 3.84 3.15
N ALA A 62 5.60 2.78 2.50
CA ALA A 62 4.59 1.87 3.04
C ALA A 62 5.29 0.70 3.74
N HIS A 63 5.12 0.61 5.05
CA HIS A 63 5.53 -0.51 5.88
C HIS A 63 4.33 -1.41 6.12
N ALA A 64 4.49 -2.72 6.08
CA ALA A 64 3.38 -3.66 6.25
C ALA A 64 3.87 -4.96 6.86
N GLN A 65 2.98 -5.68 7.55
CA GLN A 65 3.20 -7.08 7.86
C GLN A 65 3.14 -7.90 6.58
N VAL A 66 4.10 -8.80 6.42
CA VAL A 66 4.18 -9.69 5.26
C VAL A 66 4.17 -11.14 5.71
N GLU A 67 3.38 -11.96 5.05
CA GLU A 67 3.41 -13.42 5.19
C GLU A 67 3.66 -14.06 3.82
N ILE A 68 4.51 -15.07 3.77
CA ILE A 68 4.81 -15.87 2.57
C ILE A 68 4.50 -17.32 2.89
N ASP A 69 3.61 -17.95 2.12
CA ASP A 69 3.14 -19.32 2.35
C ASP A 69 2.66 -19.56 3.80
N GLY A 70 2.02 -18.55 4.39
CA GLY A 70 1.54 -18.54 5.78
C GLY A 70 2.63 -18.39 6.84
N GLN A 71 3.89 -18.13 6.44
CA GLN A 71 4.99 -17.86 7.37
C GLN A 71 5.24 -16.35 7.49
N PRO A 72 5.19 -15.79 8.72
CA PRO A 72 5.39 -14.37 8.93
C PRO A 72 6.82 -13.95 8.63
N GLN A 73 6.97 -12.84 7.92
CA GLN A 73 8.23 -12.16 7.61
C GLN A 73 8.43 -10.90 8.47
N GLY A 74 7.43 -10.54 9.30
CA GLY A 74 7.41 -9.33 10.11
C GLY A 74 7.07 -8.07 9.31
N GLU A 75 7.27 -6.91 9.95
CA GLU A 75 7.08 -5.62 9.30
C GLU A 75 8.19 -5.37 8.27
N GLN A 76 7.80 -5.04 7.04
CA GLN A 76 8.71 -4.81 5.92
C GLN A 76 8.30 -3.54 5.17
N LEU A 77 9.30 -2.81 4.69
CA LEU A 77 9.10 -1.72 3.73
C LEU A 77 8.73 -2.33 2.37
N VAL A 78 7.46 -2.32 2.00
CA VAL A 78 6.96 -2.99 0.78
C VAL A 78 6.91 -2.06 -0.44
N ALA A 79 6.82 -0.75 -0.21
CA ALA A 79 6.88 0.25 -1.26
C ALA A 79 7.44 1.56 -0.74
N THR A 80 8.10 2.33 -1.61
CA THR A 80 8.61 3.66 -1.30
C THR A 80 7.81 4.71 -2.06
N TYR A 81 7.96 5.96 -1.64
CA TYR A 81 7.44 7.10 -2.37
C TYR A 81 8.35 8.30 -2.12
N LYS A 82 8.25 9.33 -2.95
CA LYS A 82 9.10 10.51 -2.83
C LYS A 82 8.28 11.68 -2.33
N LEU A 83 8.47 12.09 -1.07
CA LEU A 83 7.74 13.20 -0.45
C LEU A 83 7.71 14.50 -1.30
N HIS A 84 8.77 14.79 -2.06
CA HIS A 84 8.80 15.97 -2.92
C HIS A 84 7.82 15.90 -4.10
N GLU A 85 7.47 14.71 -4.58
CA GLU A 85 6.43 14.50 -5.61
C GLU A 85 5.03 14.79 -5.07
N PHE A 86 4.86 14.83 -3.74
CA PHE A 86 3.63 15.26 -3.06
C PHE A 86 3.59 16.78 -3.01
N ALA A 87 4.66 17.39 -2.50
CA ALA A 87 4.71 18.81 -2.17
C ALA A 87 4.46 19.72 -3.38
N LEU A 88 4.92 19.30 -4.58
CA LEU A 88 4.74 20.06 -5.82
C LEU A 88 3.31 20.01 -6.37
N ASN A 89 2.48 19.05 -5.93
CA ASN A 89 1.14 18.81 -6.43
C ASN A 89 0.07 18.78 -5.34
N VAL A 90 0.29 19.39 -4.16
CA VAL A 90 -0.79 19.69 -3.20
C VAL A 90 -1.37 21.05 -3.60
N PRO A 91 -2.41 21.14 -4.45
CA PRO A 91 -3.04 22.40 -4.72
C PRO A 91 -3.97 22.64 -3.53
N THR A 92 -3.52 23.42 -2.56
CA THR A 92 -4.30 23.86 -1.38
C THR A 92 -4.63 22.74 -0.37
N PRO A 93 -4.45 22.96 0.94
CA PRO A 93 -5.14 22.16 1.95
C PRO A 93 -6.64 22.20 1.63
N ARG A 94 -7.33 21.05 1.58
CA ARG A 94 -8.79 21.01 1.50
C ARG A 94 -9.36 21.06 2.91
N PRO A 95 -9.70 22.24 3.46
CA PRO A 95 -9.85 22.41 4.90
C PRO A 95 -11.18 21.85 5.43
N LEU A 96 -12.02 21.27 4.57
CA LEU A 96 -13.35 20.78 4.90
C LEU A 96 -13.54 19.27 4.61
N GLU A 97 -12.51 18.55 4.13
CA GLU A 97 -12.64 17.19 3.55
C GLU A 97 -11.68 16.14 4.16
N GLY A 98 -11.09 16.40 5.33
CA GLY A 98 -10.47 15.36 6.19
C GLY A 98 -9.23 14.62 5.66
N GLY A 99 -8.74 14.91 4.45
CA GLY A 99 -7.50 14.35 3.91
C GLY A 99 -6.69 15.40 3.15
N ILE A 100 -5.40 15.51 3.48
CA ILE A 100 -4.42 16.32 2.73
C ILE A 100 -3.54 15.32 1.95
N GLY A 101 -3.61 15.34 0.62
CA GLY A 101 -2.76 14.48 -0.22
C GLY A 101 -2.93 14.75 -1.72
N PRO A 102 -1.95 14.35 -2.55
CA PRO A 102 -2.04 14.51 -4.00
C PRO A 102 -3.12 13.60 -4.59
N LYS A 103 -3.73 14.03 -5.70
CA LYS A 103 -4.75 13.24 -6.42
C LYS A 103 -4.24 11.87 -6.87
N ARG A 104 -2.96 11.79 -7.21
CA ARG A 104 -2.24 10.58 -7.57
C ARG A 104 -0.96 10.54 -6.78
N TRP A 105 -0.73 9.43 -6.10
CA TRP A 105 0.47 9.22 -5.33
C TRP A 105 1.20 7.99 -5.87
N PRO A 106 2.34 8.20 -6.57
CA PRO A 106 3.12 7.09 -7.11
C PRO A 106 3.87 6.37 -5.99
N PHE A 107 3.75 5.05 -5.99
CA PHE A 107 4.53 4.14 -5.20
C PHE A 107 5.56 3.46 -6.10
N TYR A 108 6.74 3.25 -5.55
CA TYR A 108 7.83 2.56 -6.19
C TYR A 108 8.13 1.29 -5.41
N THR A 109 8.58 0.28 -6.13
CA THR A 109 9.04 -0.98 -5.55
C THR A 109 10.16 -0.71 -4.55
N SER A 110 10.12 -1.36 -3.39
CA SER A 110 11.22 -1.35 -2.44
C SER A 110 12.25 -2.44 -2.72
N ALA A 111 13.47 -2.29 -2.19
CA ALA A 111 14.48 -3.34 -2.25
C ALA A 111 14.01 -4.68 -1.65
N TYR A 112 13.17 -4.65 -0.62
CA TYR A 112 12.58 -5.87 -0.04
C TYR A 112 11.65 -6.55 -1.05
N LEU A 113 10.65 -5.82 -1.57
CA LEU A 113 9.67 -6.39 -2.50
C LEU A 113 10.33 -6.89 -3.78
N SER A 114 11.30 -6.14 -4.31
CA SER A 114 12.10 -6.53 -5.47
C SER A 114 12.78 -7.90 -5.28
N ARG A 115 13.48 -8.10 -4.15
CA ARG A 115 14.13 -9.38 -3.83
C ARG A 115 13.11 -10.49 -3.67
N THR A 116 12.09 -10.28 -2.83
CA THR A 116 11.07 -11.29 -2.53
C THR A 116 10.34 -11.76 -3.78
N VAL A 117 9.89 -10.83 -4.64
CA VAL A 117 9.19 -11.20 -5.89
C VAL A 117 10.12 -11.99 -6.81
N ARG A 118 11.37 -11.54 -6.97
CA ARG A 118 12.33 -12.24 -7.83
C ARG A 118 12.64 -13.64 -7.31
N ASP A 119 12.82 -13.79 -6.00
CA ASP A 119 13.18 -15.07 -5.39
C ASP A 119 12.02 -16.08 -5.44
N LEU A 120 10.77 -15.61 -5.28
CA LEU A 120 9.58 -16.45 -5.32
C LEU A 120 9.14 -16.81 -6.76
N THR A 121 9.19 -15.84 -7.68
CA THR A 121 8.51 -15.96 -8.98
C THR A 121 9.46 -15.96 -10.17
N GLY A 122 10.72 -15.57 -9.98
CA GLY A 122 11.68 -15.31 -11.05
C GLY A 122 11.39 -14.06 -11.90
N ILE A 123 10.36 -13.27 -11.55
CA ILE A 123 10.01 -12.05 -12.28
C ILE A 123 11.07 -10.96 -12.01
N PRO A 124 11.62 -10.32 -13.05
CA PRO A 124 12.57 -9.24 -12.88
C PRO A 124 11.84 -7.96 -12.46
N LEU A 125 11.77 -7.72 -11.16
CA LEU A 125 11.26 -6.48 -10.56
C LEU A 125 12.43 -5.77 -9.86
N ASN A 126 12.73 -4.52 -10.23
CA ASN A 126 13.86 -3.77 -9.66
C ASN A 126 13.41 -2.83 -8.54
N ASP A 127 14.33 -2.54 -7.62
CA ASP A 127 14.15 -1.47 -6.64
C ASP A 127 13.97 -0.12 -7.35
N GLY A 128 12.98 0.66 -6.91
CA GLY A 128 12.63 1.94 -7.52
C GLY A 128 11.76 1.86 -8.78
N ASP A 129 11.41 0.66 -9.28
CA ASP A 129 10.46 0.53 -10.39
C ASP A 129 9.08 1.06 -9.98
N TYR A 130 8.38 1.72 -10.90
CA TYR A 130 7.00 2.16 -10.64
C TYR A 130 6.10 0.96 -10.33
N LEU A 131 5.44 0.98 -9.18
CA LEU A 131 4.61 -0.10 -8.68
C LEU A 131 3.13 0.17 -8.94
N ALA A 132 2.61 1.27 -8.39
CA ALA A 132 1.20 1.61 -8.43
C ALA A 132 0.97 3.09 -8.11
N ASN A 133 -0.24 3.58 -8.36
CA ASN A 133 -0.70 4.86 -7.83
C ASN A 133 -1.77 4.62 -6.76
N LEU A 134 -1.68 5.34 -5.65
CA LEU A 134 -2.82 5.54 -4.76
C LEU A 134 -3.62 6.74 -5.27
N ASP A 135 -4.87 6.48 -5.65
CA ASP A 135 -5.85 7.52 -5.98
C ASP A 135 -6.68 7.81 -4.72
N ALA A 136 -6.38 8.92 -4.04
CA ALA A 136 -7.14 9.34 -2.86
C ALA A 136 -8.51 9.89 -3.29
N VAL A 137 -9.59 9.19 -2.93
CA VAL A 137 -10.97 9.63 -3.18
C VAL A 137 -11.67 9.79 -1.85
N VAL A 138 -12.11 11.00 -1.55
CA VAL A 138 -12.98 11.28 -0.40
C VAL A 138 -14.42 10.95 -0.80
N GLN A 139 -15.05 10.02 -0.10
CA GLN A 139 -16.48 9.75 -0.21
C GLN A 139 -17.13 9.97 1.15
N TYR A 140 -18.10 10.88 1.22
CA TYR A 140 -18.97 10.98 2.38
C TYR A 140 -19.90 9.76 2.39
N VAL A 141 -19.70 8.87 3.36
CA VAL A 141 -20.64 7.80 3.66
C VAL A 141 -21.65 8.38 4.68
N PRO A 142 -22.96 8.44 4.36
CA PRO A 142 -23.99 8.98 5.27
C PRO A 142 -24.10 8.24 6.60
#